data_AF-A0A845X4H9-F1
#
_entry.id   AF-A0A845X4H9-F1
#
_cell.length_a   1.000
_cell.length_b   1.000
_cell.length_c   1.000
_cell.angle_alpha   90.00
_cell.angle_beta   90.00
_cell.angle_gamma   90.00
#
_symmetry.space_group_name_H-M   'P 1'
#
loop_
_entity.id
_entity.type
_entity.pdbx_description
1 polymer ?
#
loop_
_entity_poly.entity_id
_entity_poly.type
_entity_poly.pdbx_seq_one_letter_code
_entity_poly.pdbx_strand_id
1 'polypeptide(L)'
;MLTKDRIDPGMIHRQNKVSQRLALPMTPAEYCLKWVAPHFPIDPDTNKRKRGYREECKRQLSKATKLSESTINDWGSDLSGHPDDPRLYHELAMADALRDVIEKGARIFE
;
A
#
# COMPACT_ATOMS: atom_id res chain seq x y z
N MET A 1 21.50 27.77 -30.68
CA MET A 1 20.47 26.77 -31.09
C MET A 1 20.58 25.59 -30.14
N LEU A 2 19.62 25.43 -29.22
CA LEU A 2 19.58 24.30 -28.30
C LEU A 2 19.01 23.07 -29.03
N THR A 3 19.77 21.99 -29.07
CA THR A 3 19.37 20.72 -29.69
C THR A 3 18.25 20.08 -28.86
N LYS A 4 17.11 19.81 -29.50
CA LYS A 4 15.97 19.08 -28.95
C LYS A 4 16.46 17.77 -28.31
N ASP A 5 16.34 17.68 -27.00
CA ASP A 5 16.60 16.49 -26.21
C ASP A 5 15.88 15.28 -26.82
N ARG A 6 16.68 14.27 -27.20
CA ARG A 6 16.17 12.95 -27.54
C ARG A 6 15.69 12.31 -26.24
N ILE A 7 14.37 12.27 -26.04
CA ILE A 7 13.79 11.44 -24.99
C ILE A 7 14.12 9.99 -25.33
N ASP A 8 14.89 9.32 -24.47
CA ASP A 8 15.24 7.92 -24.60
C ASP A 8 13.95 7.05 -24.54
N PRO A 9 13.66 6.22 -25.56
CA PRO A 9 12.51 5.31 -25.56
C PRO A 9 12.44 4.37 -24.34
N GLY A 10 13.59 3.99 -23.77
CA GLY A 10 13.69 3.21 -22.54
C GLY A 10 13.22 3.97 -21.30
N MET A 11 13.30 5.31 -21.31
CA MET A 11 12.79 6.17 -20.26
C MET A 11 11.24 6.21 -20.28
N ILE A 12 10.65 6.27 -21.47
CA ILE A 12 9.19 6.22 -21.68
C ILE A 12 8.62 4.86 -21.24
N HIS A 13 9.30 3.76 -21.56
CA HIS A 13 8.85 2.41 -21.18
C HIS A 13 8.93 2.15 -19.66
N ARG A 14 9.92 2.72 -18.96
CA ARG A 14 10.00 2.66 -17.49
C ARG A 14 8.93 3.52 -16.80
N GLN A 15 8.66 4.72 -17.31
CA GLN A 15 7.58 5.57 -16.78
C GLN A 15 6.22 4.87 -16.88
N ASN A 16 5.93 4.20 -18.01
CA ASN A 16 4.69 3.44 -18.20
C ASN A 16 4.49 2.32 -17.16
N LYS A 17 5.55 1.66 -16.68
CA LYS A 17 5.43 0.60 -15.66
C LYS A 17 5.10 1.15 -14.27
N VAL A 18 5.60 2.34 -13.93
CA VAL A 18 5.29 3.01 -12.66
C VAL A 18 3.85 3.55 -12.70
N SER A 19 3.45 4.19 -13.80
CA SER A 19 2.09 4.66 -14.03
C SER A 19 1.05 3.53 -14.05
N GLN A 20 1.38 2.36 -14.60
CA GLN A 20 0.49 1.19 -14.59
C GLN A 20 0.35 0.53 -13.20
N ARG A 21 1.32 0.69 -12.30
CA ARG A 21 1.22 0.21 -10.91
C ARG A 21 0.39 1.14 -10.02
N LEU A 22 0.34 2.42 -10.35
CA LEU A 22 -0.51 3.41 -9.70
C LEU A 22 -2.01 3.25 -10.06
N ALA A 23 -2.35 2.32 -10.97
CA ALA A 23 -3.62 2.31 -11.67
C ALA A 23 -4.72 1.44 -11.05
N LEU A 24 -4.42 0.59 -10.07
CA LEU A 24 -5.45 -0.26 -9.46
C LEU A 24 -5.85 0.28 -8.09
N PRO A 25 -7.12 0.69 -7.89
CA PRO A 25 -7.61 1.06 -6.57
C PRO A 25 -7.39 -0.11 -5.61
N MET A 26 -6.96 0.20 -4.39
CA MET A 26 -6.68 -0.77 -3.35
C MET A 26 -7.55 -0.49 -2.13
N THR A 27 -8.24 -1.52 -1.64
CA THR A 27 -9.03 -1.41 -0.41
C THR A 27 -8.15 -1.43 0.84
N PRO A 28 -8.62 -0.91 1.98
CA PRO A 28 -7.91 -1.02 3.26
C PRO A 28 -7.56 -2.47 3.65
N ALA A 29 -8.47 -3.40 3.39
CA ALA A 29 -8.27 -4.82 3.70
C ALA A 29 -7.14 -5.44 2.85
N GLU A 30 -7.11 -5.15 1.55
CA GLU A 30 -6.04 -5.60 0.64
C GLU A 30 -4.69 -5.01 1.03
N TYR A 31 -4.65 -3.71 1.36
CA TYR A 31 -3.42 -3.05 1.80
C TYR A 31 -2.85 -3.74 3.04
N CYS A 32 -3.68 -3.97 4.06
CA CYS A 32 -3.32 -4.69 5.27
C CYS A 32 -2.84 -6.12 5.00
N LEU A 33 -3.56 -6.85 4.14
CA LEU A 33 -3.21 -8.22 3.79
C LEU A 33 -1.84 -8.29 3.11
N LYS A 34 -1.52 -7.32 2.25
CA LYS A 34 -0.22 -7.29 1.56
C LYS A 34 0.92 -6.90 2.50
N TRP A 35 0.72 -5.88 3.32
CA TRP A 35 1.80 -5.17 4.01
C TRP A 35 1.96 -5.47 5.49
N VAL A 36 0.92 -6.02 6.12
CA VAL A 36 0.89 -6.31 7.55
C VAL A 36 0.85 -7.81 7.80
N ALA A 37 0.02 -8.55 7.05
CA ALA A 37 -0.18 -9.98 7.29
C ALA A 37 1.11 -10.82 7.28
N PRO A 38 2.13 -10.56 6.43
CA PRO A 38 3.38 -11.31 6.47
C PRO A 38 4.13 -11.24 7.82
N HIS A 39 3.95 -10.15 8.59
CA HIS A 39 4.56 -9.97 9.91
C HIS A 39 3.71 -10.56 11.06
N PHE A 40 2.47 -10.94 10.76
CA PHE A 40 1.52 -11.53 11.71
C PHE A 40 1.00 -12.86 11.15
N PRO A 41 1.84 -13.92 11.13
CA PRO A 41 1.44 -15.21 10.57
C PRO A 41 0.25 -15.80 11.32
N ILE A 42 -0.51 -16.65 10.60
CA ILE A 42 -1.55 -17.48 11.19
C ILE A 42 -0.88 -18.60 11.96
N ASP A 43 -1.31 -18.78 13.20
CA ASP A 43 -0.92 -19.89 14.03
C ASP A 43 -1.55 -21.18 13.48
N PRO A 44 -0.75 -22.22 13.17
CA PRO A 44 -1.23 -23.42 12.49
C PRO A 44 -2.14 -24.27 13.37
N ASP A 45 -2.00 -24.22 14.69
CA ASP A 45 -2.75 -25.05 15.62
C ASP A 45 -4.14 -24.45 15.91
N THR A 46 -4.24 -23.13 15.88
CA THR A 46 -5.49 -22.40 16.20
C THR A 46 -6.20 -21.81 14.99
N ASN A 47 -5.55 -21.80 13.82
CA ASN A 47 -5.98 -21.10 12.61
C ASN A 47 -6.34 -19.62 12.87
N LYS A 48 -5.66 -19.00 13.83
CA LYS A 48 -5.88 -17.60 14.21
C LYS A 48 -4.63 -16.78 13.95
N ARG A 49 -4.84 -15.54 13.51
CA ARG A 49 -3.75 -14.58 13.34
C ARG A 49 -3.22 -14.12 14.70
N LYS A 50 -1.90 -13.86 14.81
CA LYS A 50 -1.29 -13.30 16.03
C LYS A 50 -1.98 -12.01 16.50
N ARG A 51 -2.06 -11.84 17.83
CA ARG A 51 -2.57 -10.61 18.46
C ARG A 51 -1.75 -9.39 17.96
N GLY A 52 -2.43 -8.26 17.80
CA GLY A 52 -1.81 -7.01 17.35
C GLY A 52 -1.92 -6.72 15.85
N TYR A 53 -2.33 -7.68 15.02
CA TYR A 53 -2.54 -7.45 13.57
C TYR A 53 -3.45 -6.25 13.30
N ARG A 54 -4.58 -6.17 14.02
CA ARG A 54 -5.55 -5.08 13.83
C ARG A 54 -4.96 -3.72 14.20
N GLU A 55 -4.23 -3.65 15.31
CA GLU A 55 -3.59 -2.41 15.76
C GLU A 55 -2.50 -1.95 14.78
N GLU A 56 -1.73 -2.89 14.25
CA GLU A 56 -0.75 -2.59 13.19
C GLU A 56 -1.43 -2.09 11.91
N CYS A 57 -2.53 -2.73 11.52
CA CYS A 57 -3.35 -2.31 10.39
C CYS A 57 -3.79 -0.85 10.51
N LYS A 58 -4.39 -0.48 11.65
CA LYS A 58 -4.81 0.91 11.89
C LYS A 58 -3.65 1.89 11.77
N ARG A 59 -2.50 1.55 12.37
CA ARG A 59 -1.31 2.40 12.33
C ARG A 59 -0.76 2.59 10.91
N GLN A 60 -0.72 1.52 10.11
CA GLN A 60 -0.23 1.59 8.74
C GLN A 60 -1.20 2.36 7.84
N LEU A 61 -2.50 2.12 7.97
CA LEU A 61 -3.53 2.85 7.24
C LEU A 61 -3.50 4.35 7.59
N SER A 62 -3.38 4.70 8.87
CA SER A 62 -3.25 6.09 9.34
C SER A 62 -2.07 6.81 8.69
N LYS A 63 -0.92 6.12 8.57
CA LYS A 63 0.26 6.67 7.89
C LYS A 63 0.04 6.87 6.39
N ALA A 64 -0.64 5.93 5.74
CA ALA A 64 -0.88 5.93 4.30
C ALA A 64 -1.92 6.98 3.88
N THR A 65 -3.01 7.12 4.62
CA THR A 65 -4.17 7.95 4.26
C THR A 65 -4.24 9.28 5.03
N LYS A 66 -3.35 9.46 6.03
CA LYS A 66 -3.35 10.62 6.96
C LYS A 66 -4.62 10.76 7.79
N LEU A 67 -5.49 9.75 7.79
CA LEU A 67 -6.63 9.68 8.70
C LEU A 67 -6.20 9.31 10.11
N SER A 68 -6.97 9.74 11.11
CA SER A 68 -6.69 9.36 12.49
C SER A 68 -6.91 7.86 12.71
N GLU A 69 -6.16 7.25 13.64
CA GLU A 69 -6.40 5.86 14.01
C GLU A 69 -7.81 5.63 14.59
N SER A 70 -8.42 6.66 15.20
CA SER A 70 -9.81 6.63 15.66
C SER A 70 -10.77 6.48 14.49
N THR A 71 -10.61 7.30 13.45
CA THR A 71 -11.43 7.23 12.23
C THR A 71 -11.35 5.84 11.60
N ILE A 72 -10.16 5.26 11.55
CA ILE A 72 -9.94 3.92 10.98
C ILE A 72 -10.51 2.84 11.90
N ASN A 73 -10.45 3.04 13.21
CA ASN A 73 -11.03 2.11 14.19
C ASN A 73 -12.54 1.96 14.00
N ASP A 74 -13.22 3.01 13.56
CA ASP A 74 -14.67 3.04 13.34
C ASP A 74 -15.10 2.26 12.08
N TRP A 75 -14.16 1.84 11.22
CA TRP A 75 -14.44 1.01 10.04
C TRP A 75 -14.72 -0.47 10.36
N GLY A 76 -14.70 -0.85 11.64
CA GLY A 76 -14.94 -2.23 12.08
C GLY A 76 -13.67 -3.08 12.21
N SER A 77 -13.87 -4.36 12.51
CA SER A 77 -12.78 -5.32 12.73
C SER A 77 -12.18 -5.87 11.43
N ASP A 78 -13.00 -5.95 10.38
CA ASP A 78 -12.65 -6.40 9.03
C ASP A 78 -12.40 -5.23 8.06
N LEU A 79 -12.52 -3.99 8.55
CA LEU A 79 -12.41 -2.74 7.80
C LEU A 79 -13.56 -2.51 6.80
N SER A 80 -14.62 -3.33 6.81
CA SER A 80 -15.73 -3.21 5.84
C SER A 80 -16.56 -1.93 5.94
N GLY A 81 -16.48 -1.22 7.08
CA GLY A 81 -17.14 0.06 7.32
C GLY A 81 -16.38 1.29 6.83
N HIS A 82 -15.32 1.12 6.03
CA HIS A 82 -14.64 2.26 5.42
C HIS A 82 -15.59 2.98 4.43
N PRO A 83 -15.45 4.30 4.24
CA PRO A 83 -16.20 5.00 3.20
C PRO A 83 -15.86 4.42 1.83
N ASP A 84 -16.86 4.31 0.95
CA ASP A 84 -16.64 3.96 -0.45
C ASP A 84 -16.19 5.21 -1.23
N ASP A 85 -14.97 5.66 -0.94
CA ASP A 85 -14.35 6.84 -1.54
C ASP A 85 -13.20 6.44 -2.49
N PRO A 86 -13.32 6.69 -3.81
CA PRO A 86 -12.24 6.43 -4.76
C PRO A 86 -10.92 7.10 -4.40
N ARG A 87 -10.93 8.25 -3.71
CA ARG A 87 -9.72 8.94 -3.26
C ARG A 87 -8.95 8.11 -2.25
N LEU A 88 -9.66 7.51 -1.28
CA LEU A 88 -9.07 6.61 -0.29
C LEU A 88 -8.37 5.43 -0.98
N TYR A 89 -9.02 4.82 -1.96
CA TYR A 89 -8.44 3.68 -2.67
C TYR A 89 -7.21 4.07 -3.50
N HIS A 90 -7.22 5.26 -4.10
CA HIS A 90 -6.07 5.78 -4.83
C HIS A 90 -4.90 6.14 -3.90
N GLU A 91 -5.17 6.73 -2.73
CA GLU A 91 -4.13 7.00 -1.72
C GLU A 91 -3.44 5.71 -1.26
N LEU A 92 -4.20 4.64 -1.01
CA LEU A 92 -3.66 3.34 -0.65
C LEU A 92 -2.85 2.71 -1.78
N ALA A 93 -3.30 2.81 -3.03
CA ALA A 93 -2.54 2.34 -4.19
C ALA A 93 -1.22 3.11 -4.38
N MET A 94 -1.21 4.43 -4.12
CA MET A 94 0.03 5.21 -4.13
C MET A 94 0.98 4.80 -3.01
N ALA A 95 0.46 4.62 -1.79
CA ALA A 95 1.23 4.15 -0.65
C ALA A 95 1.84 2.76 -0.91
N ASP A 96 1.06 1.86 -1.53
CA ASP A 96 1.52 0.55 -1.98
C ASP A 96 2.71 0.66 -2.93
N ALA A 97 2.56 1.43 -4.01
CA ALA A 97 3.59 1.59 -5.02
C ALA A 97 4.88 2.20 -4.45
N LEU A 98 4.77 3.20 -3.57
CA LEU A 98 5.91 3.82 -2.89
C LEU A 98 6.63 2.82 -1.99
N ARG A 99 5.89 2.03 -1.21
CA ARG A 99 6.47 1.03 -0.31
C ARG A 99 7.18 -0.09 -1.06
N ASP A 100 6.57 -0.55 -2.16
CA ASP A 100 7.16 -1.50 -3.10
C ASP A 100 8.52 -1.02 -3.63
N VAL A 101 8.66 0.27 -3.94
CA VAL A 101 9.93 0.88 -4.39
C VAL A 101 10.95 0.91 -3.27
N ILE A 102 10.55 1.31 -2.05
CA ILE A 102 11.45 1.38 -0.89
C ILE A 102 12.00 0.01 -0.53
N GLU A 103 11.16 -1.01 -0.43
CA GLU A 103 11.61 -2.37 -0.06
C GLU A 103 12.50 -3.00 -1.13
N LYS A 104 12.19 -2.80 -2.41
CA LYS A 104 13.05 -3.29 -3.50
C LYS A 104 14.37 -2.53 -3.55
N GLY A 105 14.34 -1.22 -3.28
CA GLY A 105 15.54 -0.40 -3.16
C GLY A 105 16.45 -0.88 -2.03
N ALA A 106 15.87 -1.20 -0.86
CA ALA A 106 16.62 -1.74 0.28
C ALA A 106 17.34 -3.06 -0.07
N ARG A 107 16.70 -3.96 -0.81
CA ARG A 107 17.27 -5.25 -1.25
C ARG A 107 18.39 -5.15 -2.29
N ILE A 108 18.60 -3.98 -2.92
CA ILE A 108 19.69 -3.78 -3.89
C ILE A 108 21.02 -3.47 -3.19
N PHE A 109 20.98 -3.04 -1.94
CA PHE A 109 22.17 -2.67 -1.15
C PHE A 109 22.60 -3.72 -0.11
N GLU A 110 21.94 -4.88 -0.10
CA GLU A 110 22.30 -6.08 0.67
C GLU A 110 23.00 -7.10 -0.23
#